data_AF-A0A3D8PE16-F1
#
_entry.id   AF-A0A3D8PE16-F1
#
_cell.length_a   1.000
_cell.length_b   1.000
_cell.length_c   1.000
_cell.angle_alpha   90.00
_cell.angle_beta   90.00
_cell.angle_gamma   90.00
#
_symmetry.space_group_name_H-M   'P 1'
#
loop_
_entity.id
_entity.type
_entity.pdbx_description
1 polymer ?
#
loop_
_entity_poly.entity_id
_entity_poly.type
_entity_poly.pdbx_seq_one_letter_code
_entity_poly.pdbx_strand_id
1 'polypeptide(L)'
;MAGIPHDHYEPKTGFERWLHRRLPIVGLVYDTLMIPTPRNLNWWWIWGIVLAFCLVLQIATGIVLVMHYTPHVDLAFASVEHIMRDVNGGYMLRYLHANGASLFFLAVYIHIFRGLYYGSYKAPREVTWIVGMLIYLMMMGTAFMGYVLPWGQMSFWGATVITGLFGAIPGIGHSIQTWLLGGPAVDNATLNRFFSLHYLLPFVIAALVIVHIWAFHTTGNNNPTGVEVRRTSKEEAERDTLPFWPYFVIKDLFALAVILVVFFAVVGFMPNYLGHPDNYTEANPLVTPAHIVPEWYFLPFYAILRAFTADVWVVILVEWLSFGIIDAKFFGVIAMFGAILVMTLVPWLDTSRVRSGQYRPLFKWWFWLLAVDFVVLTWVGAMPTEGIYPLIALAGAAYWFAYFLIILPLLGIIEKPDPMPQTIEDDFNAHYGPETHPAE
;
A
#
# COMPACT_ATOMS: atom_id res chain seq x y z
N MET A 1 2.17 -21.67 -15.81
CA MET A 1 1.50 -20.69 -14.93
C MET A 1 0.61 -19.78 -15.80
N ALA A 2 -0.34 -19.01 -15.25
CA ALA A 2 -1.29 -18.12 -15.95
C ALA A 2 -2.25 -18.73 -17.00
N GLY A 3 -2.04 -19.97 -17.44
CA GLY A 3 -2.79 -20.59 -18.54
C GLY A 3 -2.45 -20.01 -19.92
N ILE A 4 -1.36 -19.25 -20.04
CA ILE A 4 -0.83 -18.75 -21.32
C ILE A 4 0.13 -19.83 -21.86
N PRO A 5 0.01 -20.27 -23.12
CA PRO A 5 0.96 -21.23 -23.70
C PRO A 5 2.38 -20.67 -23.72
N HIS A 6 3.34 -21.39 -23.11
CA HIS A 6 4.75 -21.00 -23.06
C HIS A 6 5.66 -22.23 -22.92
N ASP A 7 6.95 -22.05 -23.19
CA ASP A 7 7.94 -23.12 -22.98
C ASP A 7 8.21 -23.34 -21.50
N HIS A 8 8.49 -24.60 -21.14
CA HIS A 8 8.82 -24.99 -19.78
C HIS A 8 10.32 -25.27 -19.63
N TYR A 9 10.77 -25.28 -18.37
CA TYR A 9 12.15 -25.57 -18.06
C TYR A 9 12.57 -26.99 -18.47
N GLU A 10 13.67 -27.09 -19.22
CA GLU A 10 14.31 -28.36 -19.55
C GLU A 10 15.72 -28.42 -18.94
N PRO A 11 16.02 -29.41 -18.06
CA PRO A 11 17.33 -29.55 -17.43
C PRO A 11 18.41 -30.02 -18.43
N LYS A 12 19.45 -29.22 -18.61
CA LYS A 12 20.54 -29.44 -19.59
C LYS A 12 21.74 -30.15 -18.98
N THR A 13 22.15 -29.77 -17.77
CA THR A 13 23.34 -30.36 -17.13
C THR A 13 23.03 -31.64 -16.36
N GLY A 14 24.07 -32.44 -16.08
CA GLY A 14 23.91 -33.64 -15.25
C GLY A 14 23.40 -33.33 -13.84
N PHE A 15 23.88 -32.23 -13.26
CA PHE A 15 23.42 -31.73 -11.95
C PHE A 15 21.97 -31.25 -12.01
N GLU A 16 21.59 -30.46 -13.01
CA GLU A 16 20.20 -30.01 -13.17
C GLU A 16 19.23 -31.18 -13.29
N ARG A 17 19.58 -32.21 -14.07
CA ARG A 17 18.75 -33.44 -14.16
C ARG A 17 18.64 -34.15 -12.82
N TRP A 18 19.73 -34.25 -12.05
CA TRP A 18 19.73 -34.88 -10.72
C TRP A 18 18.85 -34.11 -9.74
N LEU A 19 18.94 -32.77 -9.74
CA LEU A 19 18.20 -31.89 -8.85
C LEU A 19 16.71 -31.85 -9.22
N HIS A 20 16.39 -31.66 -10.52
CA HIS A 20 15.01 -31.54 -10.99
C HIS A 20 14.14 -32.76 -10.65
N ARG A 21 14.73 -33.97 -10.65
CA ARG A 21 14.04 -35.22 -10.25
C ARG A 21 13.72 -35.33 -8.75
N ARG A 22 14.35 -34.49 -7.90
CA ARG A 22 14.21 -34.54 -6.43
C ARG A 22 13.49 -33.31 -5.89
N LEU A 23 13.89 -32.15 -6.39
CA LEU A 23 13.37 -30.84 -6.01
C LEU A 23 13.42 -29.92 -7.25
N PRO A 24 12.30 -29.72 -7.96
CA PRO A 24 12.26 -28.97 -9.22
C PRO A 24 12.34 -27.43 -9.02
N ILE A 25 13.15 -26.97 -8.06
CA ILE A 25 13.28 -25.55 -7.70
C ILE A 25 13.75 -24.68 -8.86
N VAL A 26 14.67 -25.17 -9.69
CA VAL A 26 15.14 -24.43 -10.89
C VAL A 26 14.01 -24.28 -11.90
N GLY A 27 13.15 -25.30 -12.05
CA GLY A 27 11.98 -25.24 -12.90
C GLY A 27 10.96 -24.21 -12.40
N LEU A 28 10.69 -24.20 -11.09
CA LEU A 28 9.81 -23.19 -10.47
C LEU A 28 10.33 -21.77 -10.69
N VAL A 29 11.64 -21.54 -10.50
CA VAL A 29 12.27 -20.24 -10.75
C VAL A 29 12.19 -19.86 -12.22
N TYR A 30 12.48 -20.78 -13.13
CA TYR A 30 12.38 -20.55 -14.58
C TYR A 30 10.95 -20.18 -15.00
N ASP A 31 9.96 -20.97 -14.61
CA ASP A 31 8.56 -20.70 -14.97
C ASP A 31 8.08 -19.36 -14.39
N THR A 32 8.62 -18.95 -13.24
CA THR A 32 8.32 -17.64 -12.63
C THR A 32 8.97 -16.51 -13.43
N LEU A 33 10.26 -16.63 -13.77
CA LEU A 33 11.02 -15.59 -14.47
C LEU A 33 10.73 -15.51 -15.97
N MET A 34 10.20 -16.58 -16.57
CA MET A 34 9.88 -16.65 -18.00
C MET A 34 8.38 -16.51 -18.28
N ILE A 35 7.59 -16.08 -17.30
CA ILE A 35 6.15 -15.86 -17.51
C ILE A 35 5.91 -14.89 -18.69
N PRO A 36 5.07 -15.24 -19.67
CA PRO A 36 4.71 -14.33 -20.75
C PRO A 36 3.96 -13.13 -20.19
N THR A 37 4.53 -11.94 -20.39
CA THR A 37 4.03 -10.69 -19.82
C THR A 37 3.61 -9.75 -20.95
N PRO A 38 2.45 -9.06 -20.87
CA PRO A 38 1.96 -8.18 -21.93
C PRO A 38 3.01 -7.15 -22.38
N ARG A 39 3.29 -7.05 -23.69
CA ARG A 39 4.38 -6.20 -24.20
C ARG A 39 4.16 -4.69 -23.98
N ASN A 40 2.92 -4.27 -23.77
CA ASN A 40 2.52 -2.87 -23.61
C ASN A 40 2.52 -2.35 -22.15
N LEU A 41 3.16 -3.03 -21.19
CA LEU A 41 3.23 -2.48 -19.83
C LEU A 41 4.00 -1.16 -19.81
N ASN A 42 3.38 -0.11 -19.28
CA ASN A 42 4.00 1.20 -19.11
C ASN A 42 4.72 1.35 -17.76
N TRP A 43 5.19 2.55 -17.42
CA TRP A 43 5.94 2.82 -16.18
C TRP A 43 5.13 2.64 -14.89
N TRP A 44 3.80 2.60 -14.95
CA TRP A 44 2.98 2.34 -13.76
C TRP A 44 3.09 0.90 -13.23
N TRP A 45 3.74 -0.01 -13.98
CA TRP A 45 3.96 -1.40 -13.54
C TRP A 45 5.21 -1.61 -12.69
N ILE A 46 6.11 -0.62 -12.57
CA ILE A 46 7.35 -0.76 -11.79
C ILE A 46 7.11 -0.79 -10.27
N TRP A 47 5.98 -0.28 -9.78
CA TRP A 47 5.78 -0.10 -8.35
C TRP A 47 5.74 -1.42 -7.57
N GLY A 48 5.46 -2.54 -8.24
CA GLY A 48 5.60 -3.87 -7.64
C GLY A 48 7.03 -4.20 -7.20
N ILE A 49 8.03 -3.94 -8.08
CA ILE A 49 9.44 -4.19 -7.73
C ILE A 49 9.96 -3.19 -6.68
N VAL A 50 9.48 -1.95 -6.71
CA VAL A 50 9.82 -0.95 -5.69
C VAL A 50 9.31 -1.39 -4.31
N LEU A 51 8.07 -1.90 -4.23
CA LEU A 51 7.50 -2.45 -2.99
C LEU A 51 8.28 -3.68 -2.50
N ALA A 52 8.67 -4.59 -3.40
CA ALA A 52 9.49 -5.75 -3.05
C ALA A 52 10.88 -5.33 -2.51
N PHE A 53 11.50 -4.34 -3.14
CA PHE A 53 12.75 -3.74 -2.64
C PHE A 53 12.55 -3.10 -1.26
N CYS A 54 11.50 -2.30 -1.06
CA CYS A 54 11.19 -1.68 0.23
C CYS A 54 11.03 -2.74 1.32
N LEU A 55 10.32 -3.84 1.06
CA LEU A 55 10.16 -4.91 2.03
C LEU A 55 11.51 -5.52 2.45
N VAL A 56 12.38 -5.82 1.50
CA VAL A 56 13.74 -6.35 1.78
C VAL A 56 14.58 -5.31 2.52
N LEU A 57 14.54 -4.04 2.10
CA LEU A 57 15.25 -2.94 2.77
C LEU A 57 14.82 -2.82 4.23
N GLN A 58 13.50 -2.79 4.49
CA GLN A 58 12.96 -2.64 5.85
C GLN A 58 13.32 -3.84 6.73
N ILE A 59 13.24 -5.07 6.20
CA ILE A 59 13.64 -6.27 6.96
C ILE A 59 15.14 -6.25 7.26
N ALA A 60 15.98 -6.00 6.26
CA ALA A 60 17.43 -6.01 6.44
C ALA A 60 17.89 -4.92 7.41
N THR A 61 17.44 -3.67 7.23
CA THR A 61 17.78 -2.57 8.14
C THR A 61 17.15 -2.76 9.52
N GLY A 62 15.92 -3.27 9.61
CA GLY A 62 15.24 -3.54 10.88
C GLY A 62 15.96 -4.60 11.72
N ILE A 63 16.42 -5.69 11.08
CA ILE A 63 17.23 -6.73 11.74
C ILE A 63 18.56 -6.18 12.24
N VAL A 64 19.17 -5.20 11.56
CA VAL A 64 20.40 -4.58 12.08
C VAL A 64 20.08 -3.64 13.24
N LEU A 65 19.04 -2.80 13.12
CA LEU A 65 18.66 -1.85 14.16
C LEU A 65 18.27 -2.53 15.48
N VAL A 66 17.58 -3.66 15.42
CA VAL A 66 17.18 -4.40 16.62
C VAL A 66 18.36 -5.02 17.39
N MET A 67 19.53 -5.20 16.76
CA MET A 67 20.74 -5.62 17.47
C MET A 67 21.26 -4.55 18.45
N HIS A 68 20.77 -3.31 18.31
CA HIS A 68 21.23 -2.14 19.08
C HIS A 68 20.09 -1.40 19.80
N TYR A 69 18.83 -1.74 19.53
CA TYR A 69 17.66 -1.12 20.14
C TYR A 69 17.23 -1.84 21.41
N THR A 70 16.79 -1.09 22.43
CA THR A 70 16.28 -1.65 23.70
C THR A 70 14.78 -1.35 23.88
N PRO A 71 13.88 -2.35 23.86
CA PRO A 71 12.43 -2.16 24.02
C PRO A 71 12.01 -1.98 25.49
N HIS A 72 12.53 -0.93 26.12
CA HIS A 72 12.18 -0.52 27.49
C HIS A 72 12.03 1.00 27.57
N VAL A 73 10.99 1.51 28.23
CA VAL A 73 10.68 2.96 28.22
C VAL A 73 11.83 3.84 28.71
N ASP A 74 12.57 3.39 29.71
CA ASP A 74 13.74 4.11 30.26
C ASP A 74 14.95 4.18 29.28
N LEU A 75 14.97 3.32 28.26
CA LEU A 75 16.15 3.11 27.41
C LEU A 75 15.86 3.27 25.91
N ALA A 76 14.59 3.22 25.49
CA ALA A 76 14.21 3.15 24.09
C ALA A 76 14.74 4.36 23.30
N PHE A 77 14.40 5.57 23.76
CA PHE A 77 14.87 6.81 23.12
C PHE A 77 16.40 6.91 23.13
N ALA A 78 17.03 6.66 24.29
CA ALA A 78 18.48 6.69 24.43
C ALA A 78 19.19 5.66 23.53
N SER A 79 18.63 4.47 23.36
CA SER A 79 19.18 3.42 22.49
C SER A 79 19.10 3.80 21.01
N VAL A 80 18.08 4.57 20.60
CA VAL A 80 18.00 5.11 19.25
C VAL A 80 19.04 6.21 19.04
N GLU A 81 19.30 7.07 20.03
CA GLU A 81 20.39 8.05 19.95
C GLU A 81 21.78 7.40 20.00
N HIS A 82 21.94 6.28 20.72
CA HIS A 82 23.14 5.43 20.65
C HIS A 82 23.36 4.89 19.22
N ILE A 83 22.31 4.38 18.57
CA ILE A 83 22.38 3.98 17.14
C ILE A 83 22.87 5.13 16.27
N MET A 84 22.37 6.34 16.50
CA MET A 84 22.76 7.52 15.71
C MET A 84 24.22 7.90 15.86
N ARG A 85 24.77 7.77 17.07
CA ARG A 85 26.02 8.43 17.47
C ARG A 85 27.20 7.47 17.58
N ASP A 86 26.95 6.22 17.96
CA ASP A 86 28.00 5.29 18.37
C ASP A 86 28.11 4.08 17.44
N VAL A 87 27.00 3.61 16.87
CA VAL A 87 27.01 2.46 15.94
C VAL A 87 27.60 2.89 14.59
N ASN A 88 28.56 2.13 14.08
CA ASN A 88 29.20 2.40 12.79
C ASN A 88 28.17 2.45 11.66
N GLY A 89 27.97 3.63 11.07
CA GLY A 89 26.94 3.84 10.03
C GLY A 89 25.50 3.78 10.54
N GLY A 90 25.29 3.77 11.86
CA GLY A 90 23.97 3.65 12.47
C GLY A 90 23.03 4.81 12.14
N TYR A 91 23.56 6.03 12.00
CA TYR A 91 22.77 7.17 11.50
C TYR A 91 22.14 6.89 10.13
N MET A 92 22.92 6.31 9.20
CA MET A 92 22.45 6.01 7.85
C MET A 92 21.42 4.88 7.89
N LEU A 93 21.64 3.85 8.72
CA LEU A 93 20.70 2.75 8.89
C LEU A 93 19.36 3.21 9.48
N ARG A 94 19.37 4.09 10.50
CA ARG A 94 18.14 4.67 11.06
C ARG A 94 17.40 5.48 9.99
N TYR A 95 18.10 6.35 9.26
CA TYR A 95 17.46 7.18 8.24
C TYR A 95 16.96 6.38 7.04
N LEU A 96 17.67 5.33 6.63
CA LEU A 96 17.21 4.38 5.61
C LEU A 96 15.92 3.68 6.06
N HIS A 97 15.85 3.20 7.30
CA HIS A 97 14.68 2.51 7.81
C HIS A 97 13.47 3.45 7.95
N ALA A 98 13.68 4.68 8.42
CA ALA A 98 12.62 5.67 8.58
C ALA A 98 12.10 6.19 7.23
N ASN A 99 12.98 6.64 6.33
CA ASN A 99 12.57 7.14 5.01
C ASN A 99 12.15 5.98 4.09
N GLY A 100 12.66 4.78 4.31
CA GLY A 100 12.25 3.56 3.61
C GLY A 100 10.77 3.25 3.84
N ALA A 101 10.24 3.51 5.04
CA ALA A 101 8.80 3.44 5.30
C ALA A 101 8.02 4.45 4.44
N SER A 102 8.51 5.68 4.30
CA SER A 102 7.89 6.67 3.41
C SER A 102 7.91 6.24 1.94
N LEU A 103 9.05 5.74 1.44
CA LEU A 103 9.10 5.18 0.07
C LEU A 103 8.12 4.01 -0.09
N PHE A 104 7.98 3.17 0.93
CA PHE A 104 7.06 2.03 0.93
C PHE A 104 5.61 2.49 0.75
N PHE A 105 5.16 3.51 1.51
CA PHE A 105 3.81 4.04 1.37
C PHE A 105 3.59 4.85 0.09
N LEU A 106 4.58 5.62 -0.36
CA LEU A 106 4.49 6.30 -1.65
C LEU A 106 4.28 5.28 -2.78
N ALA A 107 5.07 4.21 -2.78
CA ALA A 107 4.95 3.14 -3.76
C ALA A 107 3.60 2.42 -3.67
N VAL A 108 3.06 2.18 -2.45
CA VAL A 108 1.79 1.45 -2.30
C VAL A 108 0.61 2.31 -2.75
N TYR A 109 0.60 3.61 -2.48
CA TYR A 109 -0.46 4.48 -3.00
C TYR A 109 -0.47 4.53 -4.51
N ILE A 110 0.70 4.71 -5.14
CA ILE A 110 0.76 4.68 -6.60
C ILE A 110 0.35 3.30 -7.15
N HIS A 111 0.75 2.22 -6.49
CA HIS A 111 0.38 0.86 -6.88
C HIS A 111 -1.14 0.60 -6.77
N ILE A 112 -1.78 1.08 -5.69
CA ILE A 112 -3.23 1.01 -5.47
C ILE A 112 -3.97 1.84 -6.52
N PHE A 113 -3.60 3.12 -6.71
CA PHE A 113 -4.25 4.01 -7.68
C PHE A 113 -4.07 3.53 -9.12
N ARG A 114 -2.93 2.92 -9.46
CA ARG A 114 -2.76 2.19 -10.72
C ARG A 114 -3.78 1.07 -10.83
N GLY A 115 -3.94 0.26 -9.78
CA GLY A 115 -4.91 -0.82 -9.75
C GLY A 115 -6.35 -0.32 -9.94
N LEU A 116 -6.70 0.79 -9.29
CA LEU A 116 -7.99 1.46 -9.41
C LEU A 116 -8.24 1.96 -10.84
N TYR A 117 -7.24 2.59 -11.48
CA TYR A 117 -7.40 3.14 -12.82
C TYR A 117 -7.53 2.07 -13.91
N TYR A 118 -6.69 1.03 -13.87
CA TYR A 118 -6.65 0.00 -14.91
C TYR A 118 -7.59 -1.18 -14.65
N GLY A 119 -8.42 -1.11 -13.60
CA GLY A 119 -9.34 -2.18 -13.23
C GLY A 119 -8.62 -3.49 -12.90
N SER A 120 -7.40 -3.41 -12.36
CA SER A 120 -6.60 -4.61 -12.00
C SER A 120 -7.17 -5.39 -10.82
N TYR A 121 -8.23 -4.87 -10.20
CA TYR A 121 -9.02 -5.52 -9.14
C TYR A 121 -10.22 -6.31 -9.68
N LYS A 122 -10.64 -6.06 -10.92
CA LYS A 122 -11.80 -6.73 -11.53
C LYS A 122 -11.50 -8.18 -11.86
N ALA A 123 -12.54 -8.97 -12.08
CA ALA A 123 -12.43 -10.38 -12.48
C ALA A 123 -11.39 -10.62 -13.60
N PRO A 124 -10.55 -11.66 -13.49
CA PRO A 124 -10.48 -12.69 -12.43
C PRO A 124 -9.47 -12.37 -11.30
N ARG A 125 -9.19 -11.08 -11.01
CA ARG A 125 -8.06 -10.66 -10.16
C ARG A 125 -8.47 -10.25 -8.73
N GLU A 126 -9.66 -10.61 -8.30
CA GLU A 126 -10.20 -10.25 -6.98
C GLU A 126 -9.33 -10.77 -5.84
N VAL A 127 -8.83 -12.01 -5.94
CA VAL A 127 -7.93 -12.59 -4.93
C VAL A 127 -6.63 -11.79 -4.82
N THR A 128 -6.08 -11.34 -5.95
CA THR A 128 -4.87 -10.50 -5.96
C THR A 128 -5.14 -9.19 -5.21
N TRP A 129 -6.30 -8.57 -5.46
CA TRP A 129 -6.72 -7.35 -4.77
C TRP A 129 -6.91 -7.55 -3.27
N ILE A 130 -7.66 -8.58 -2.84
CA ILE A 130 -7.91 -8.86 -1.43
C ILE A 130 -6.60 -9.13 -0.68
N VAL A 131 -5.70 -9.95 -1.24
CA VAL A 131 -4.38 -10.19 -0.63
C VAL A 131 -3.58 -8.89 -0.57
N GLY A 132 -3.64 -8.04 -1.60
CA GLY A 132 -3.03 -6.71 -1.59
C GLY A 132 -3.58 -5.81 -0.47
N MET A 133 -4.89 -5.86 -0.21
CA MET A 133 -5.52 -5.11 0.89
C MET A 133 -5.13 -5.65 2.27
N LEU A 134 -4.96 -6.96 2.42
CA LEU A 134 -4.39 -7.55 3.65
C LEU A 134 -2.96 -7.08 3.87
N ILE A 135 -2.12 -7.07 2.82
CA ILE A 135 -0.76 -6.52 2.88
C ILE A 135 -0.81 -5.04 3.31
N TYR A 136 -1.69 -4.24 2.72
CA TYR A 136 -1.84 -2.83 3.06
C TYR A 136 -2.17 -2.61 4.55
N LEU A 137 -3.12 -3.37 5.10
CA LEU A 137 -3.45 -3.31 6.54
C LEU A 137 -2.25 -3.72 7.42
N MET A 138 -1.52 -4.77 7.04
CA MET A 138 -0.31 -5.21 7.75
C MET A 138 0.80 -4.16 7.67
N MET A 139 0.97 -3.47 6.53
CA MET A 139 1.92 -2.37 6.36
C MET A 139 1.58 -1.22 7.32
N MET A 140 0.31 -0.80 7.38
CA MET A 140 -0.13 0.26 8.31
C MET A 140 0.15 -0.12 9.77
N GLY A 141 -0.23 -1.33 10.18
CA GLY A 141 0.02 -1.81 11.55
C GLY A 141 1.52 -1.88 11.88
N THR A 142 2.34 -2.39 10.94
CA THR A 142 3.80 -2.48 11.09
C THR A 142 4.41 -1.10 11.24
N ALA A 143 4.07 -0.16 10.36
CA ALA A 143 4.64 1.18 10.38
C ALA A 143 4.26 1.96 11.64
N PHE A 144 2.99 1.87 12.06
CA PHE A 144 2.52 2.46 13.31
C PHE A 144 3.35 1.95 14.50
N MET A 145 3.47 0.63 14.67
CA MET A 145 4.22 0.07 15.81
C MET A 145 5.71 0.43 15.73
N GLY A 146 6.28 0.49 14.53
CA GLY A 146 7.66 0.94 14.31
C GLY A 146 7.87 2.39 14.73
N TYR A 147 6.90 3.26 14.45
CA TYR A 147 6.94 4.67 14.84
C TYR A 147 6.77 4.87 16.35
N VAL A 148 6.25 3.89 17.10
CA VAL A 148 6.19 3.92 18.56
C VAL A 148 7.55 3.61 19.21
N LEU A 149 8.41 2.83 18.55
CA LEU A 149 9.67 2.34 19.15
C LEU A 149 10.67 3.43 19.57
N PRO A 150 10.85 4.55 18.83
CA PRO A 150 11.73 5.62 19.28
C PRO A 150 11.34 6.24 20.62
N TRP A 151 10.09 6.06 21.07
CA TRP A 151 9.59 6.57 22.35
C TRP A 151 9.74 8.09 22.53
N GLY A 152 9.56 8.84 21.45
CA GLY A 152 9.42 10.29 21.47
C GLY A 152 7.98 10.75 21.73
N GLN A 153 7.74 12.06 21.68
CA GLN A 153 6.41 12.62 21.91
C GLN A 153 5.36 12.12 20.89
N MET A 154 5.69 12.12 19.60
CA MET A 154 4.75 11.64 18.57
C MET A 154 4.51 10.14 18.69
N SER A 155 5.54 9.37 19.04
CA SER A 155 5.45 7.94 19.34
C SER A 155 4.41 7.65 20.43
N PHE A 156 4.51 8.31 21.58
CA PHE A 156 3.67 8.05 22.76
C PHE A 156 2.21 8.50 22.53
N TRP A 157 2.01 9.71 22.04
CA TRP A 157 0.67 10.24 21.83
C TRP A 157 -0.03 9.61 20.63
N GLY A 158 0.72 9.25 19.58
CA GLY A 158 0.22 8.42 18.49
C GLY A 158 -0.29 7.06 19.00
N ALA A 159 0.49 6.39 19.86
CA ALA A 159 0.06 5.12 20.48
C ALA A 159 -1.22 5.29 21.32
N THR A 160 -1.32 6.38 22.08
CA THR A 160 -2.50 6.70 22.90
C THR A 160 -3.74 6.89 22.03
N VAL A 161 -3.63 7.64 20.94
CA VAL A 161 -4.76 7.89 20.02
C VAL A 161 -5.18 6.61 19.29
N ILE A 162 -4.24 5.89 18.67
CA ILE A 162 -4.57 4.71 17.85
C ILE A 162 -5.15 3.57 18.67
N THR A 163 -4.61 3.31 19.87
CA THR A 163 -5.22 2.31 20.78
C THR A 163 -6.58 2.76 21.30
N GLY A 164 -6.77 4.08 21.50
CA GLY A 164 -8.05 4.69 21.85
C GLY A 164 -9.16 4.50 20.81
N LEU A 165 -8.81 4.27 19.54
CA LEU A 165 -9.79 3.96 18.48
C LEU A 165 -10.55 2.66 18.77
N PHE A 166 -9.86 1.65 19.30
CA PHE A 166 -10.47 0.38 19.69
C PHE A 166 -11.37 0.52 20.92
N GLY A 167 -11.06 1.49 21.78
CA GLY A 167 -11.90 1.86 22.92
C GLY A 167 -13.25 2.45 22.53
N ALA A 168 -13.42 2.91 21.28
CA ALA A 168 -14.68 3.46 20.78
C ALA A 168 -15.72 2.39 20.44
N ILE A 169 -15.35 1.10 20.38
CA ILE A 169 -16.28 0.02 20.03
C ILE A 169 -17.28 -0.19 21.19
N PRO A 170 -18.60 -0.04 20.95
CA PRO A 170 -19.59 -0.20 22.00
C PRO A 170 -19.55 -1.58 22.66
N GLY A 171 -19.68 -1.61 23.99
CA GLY A 171 -19.66 -2.83 24.79
C GLY A 171 -18.26 -3.39 25.05
N ILE A 172 -17.54 -3.82 24.01
CA ILE A 172 -16.27 -4.55 24.14
C ILE A 172 -15.01 -3.68 24.04
N GLY A 173 -15.15 -2.40 23.65
CA GLY A 173 -14.01 -1.52 23.33
C GLY A 173 -13.02 -1.34 24.48
N HIS A 174 -13.50 -1.14 25.71
CA HIS A 174 -12.63 -0.99 26.88
C HIS A 174 -11.75 -2.23 27.12
N SER A 175 -12.33 -3.44 26.96
CA SER A 175 -11.60 -4.70 27.11
C SER A 175 -10.54 -4.86 26.03
N ILE A 176 -10.85 -4.52 24.78
CA ILE A 176 -9.89 -4.58 23.66
C ILE A 176 -8.76 -3.57 23.89
N GLN A 177 -9.08 -2.32 24.25
CA GLN A 177 -8.08 -1.29 24.50
C GLN A 177 -7.15 -1.68 25.65
N THR A 178 -7.69 -2.12 26.79
CA THR A 178 -6.90 -2.56 27.94
C THR A 178 -6.02 -3.76 27.58
N TRP A 179 -6.56 -4.70 26.79
CA TRP A 179 -5.81 -5.84 26.29
C TRP A 179 -4.66 -5.41 25.40
N LEU A 180 -4.87 -4.49 24.46
CA LEU A 180 -3.83 -3.95 23.58
C LEU A 180 -2.75 -3.22 24.38
N LEU A 181 -3.12 -2.37 25.33
CA LEU A 181 -2.20 -1.61 26.18
C LEU A 181 -1.41 -2.50 27.13
N GLY A 182 -2.04 -3.56 27.65
CA GLY A 182 -1.47 -4.38 28.72
C GLY A 182 -1.57 -3.73 30.10
N GLY A 183 -2.44 -2.74 30.24
CA GLY A 183 -2.55 -1.89 31.43
C GLY A 183 -3.56 -0.76 31.20
N PRO A 184 -3.69 0.17 32.16
CA PRO A 184 -4.66 1.27 32.08
C PRO A 184 -4.25 2.39 31.11
N ALA A 185 -2.99 2.45 30.69
CA ALA A 185 -2.45 3.48 29.82
C ALA A 185 -1.33 2.92 28.93
N VAL A 186 -0.86 3.74 27.99
CA VAL A 186 0.36 3.46 27.22
C VAL A 186 1.56 3.50 28.16
N ASP A 187 2.28 2.39 28.24
CA ASP A 187 3.44 2.23 29.13
C ASP A 187 4.39 1.16 28.56
N ASN A 188 5.37 0.70 29.35
CA ASN A 188 6.37 -0.28 28.97
C ASN A 188 5.77 -1.60 28.47
N ALA A 189 4.67 -2.06 29.05
CA ALA A 189 3.96 -3.24 28.57
C ALA A 189 3.48 -3.07 27.11
N THR A 190 3.07 -1.86 26.73
CA THR A 190 2.65 -1.50 25.37
C THR A 190 3.84 -1.43 24.43
N LEU A 191 4.93 -0.77 24.83
CA LEU A 191 6.15 -0.68 24.02
C LEU A 191 6.75 -2.06 23.72
N ASN A 192 6.85 -2.91 24.74
CA ASN A 192 7.50 -4.22 24.63
C ASN A 192 6.77 -5.16 23.65
N ARG A 193 5.43 -5.21 23.71
CA ARG A 193 4.64 -6.00 22.75
C ARG A 193 4.65 -5.40 21.34
N PHE A 194 4.65 -4.07 21.20
CA PHE A 194 4.71 -3.42 19.90
C PHE A 194 6.04 -3.69 19.21
N PHE A 195 7.14 -3.76 19.97
CA PHE A 195 8.41 -4.25 19.47
C PHE A 195 8.31 -5.68 18.91
N SER A 196 7.75 -6.62 19.67
CA SER A 196 7.57 -8.01 19.21
C SER A 196 6.72 -8.11 17.94
N LEU A 197 5.60 -7.38 17.89
CA LEU A 197 4.69 -7.39 16.75
C LEU A 197 5.28 -6.66 15.54
N HIS A 198 5.99 -5.55 15.74
CA HIS A 198 6.71 -4.85 14.67
C HIS A 198 7.79 -5.73 14.04
N TYR A 199 8.44 -6.60 14.83
CA TYR A 199 9.37 -7.60 14.30
C TYR A 199 8.65 -8.70 13.50
N LEU A 200 7.52 -9.19 14.00
CA LEU A 200 6.77 -10.31 13.40
C LEU A 200 6.11 -9.96 12.07
N LEU A 201 5.42 -8.82 12.01
CA LEU A 201 4.54 -8.49 10.87
C LEU A 201 5.27 -8.37 9.51
N PRO A 202 6.50 -7.87 9.39
CA PRO A 202 7.26 -7.91 8.14
C PRO A 202 7.38 -9.32 7.53
N PHE A 203 7.48 -10.37 8.34
CA PHE A 203 7.52 -11.75 7.85
C PHE A 203 6.14 -12.24 7.42
N VAL A 204 5.07 -11.80 8.10
CA VAL A 204 3.69 -12.04 7.66
C VAL A 204 3.44 -11.35 6.32
N ILE A 205 3.90 -10.10 6.15
CA ILE A 205 3.86 -9.37 4.88
C ILE A 205 4.62 -10.13 3.80
N ALA A 206 5.83 -10.63 4.08
CA ALA A 206 6.59 -11.43 3.11
C ALA A 206 5.84 -12.70 2.67
N ALA A 207 5.20 -13.41 3.60
CA ALA A 207 4.36 -14.57 3.27
C ALA A 207 3.16 -14.18 2.40
N LEU A 208 2.47 -13.07 2.72
CA LEU A 208 1.37 -12.56 1.90
C LEU A 208 1.84 -12.08 0.53
N VAL A 209 3.03 -11.50 0.40
CA VAL A 209 3.62 -11.10 -0.89
C VAL A 209 3.88 -12.32 -1.78
N ILE A 210 4.33 -13.45 -1.22
CA ILE A 210 4.45 -14.71 -1.97
C ILE A 210 3.08 -15.14 -2.51
N VAL A 211 2.03 -15.10 -1.68
CA VAL A 211 0.66 -15.42 -2.12
C VAL A 211 0.15 -14.42 -3.16
N HIS A 212 0.48 -13.13 -3.00
CA HIS A 212 0.10 -12.07 -3.93
C HIS A 212 0.72 -12.29 -5.32
N ILE A 213 2.02 -12.60 -5.36
CA ILE A 213 2.75 -12.97 -6.58
C ILE A 213 2.10 -14.20 -7.21
N TRP A 214 1.87 -15.24 -6.43
CA TRP A 214 1.24 -16.46 -6.93
C TRP A 214 -0.16 -16.21 -7.52
N ALA A 215 -0.97 -15.35 -6.89
CA ALA A 215 -2.31 -15.02 -7.37
C ALA A 215 -2.30 -14.36 -8.75
N PHE A 216 -1.44 -13.37 -9.00
CA PHE A 216 -1.36 -12.75 -10.32
C PHE A 216 -0.58 -13.61 -11.34
N HIS A 217 0.34 -14.48 -10.89
CA HIS A 217 0.93 -15.52 -11.76
C HIS A 217 -0.09 -16.58 -12.18
N THR A 218 -1.18 -16.75 -11.43
CA THR A 218 -2.26 -17.71 -11.79
C THR A 218 -3.20 -17.13 -12.83
N THR A 219 -3.41 -15.81 -12.83
CA THR A 219 -4.35 -15.13 -13.74
C THR A 219 -3.67 -14.49 -14.95
N GLY A 220 -2.38 -14.16 -14.84
CA GLY A 220 -1.63 -13.34 -15.78
C GLY A 220 -1.74 -11.84 -15.45
N ASN A 221 -0.64 -11.10 -15.70
CA ASN A 221 -0.60 -9.66 -15.45
C ASN A 221 -1.69 -8.93 -16.27
N ASN A 222 -2.36 -7.96 -15.64
CA ASN A 222 -3.16 -6.99 -16.39
C ASN A 222 -2.22 -6.04 -17.16
N ASN A 223 -2.77 -5.30 -18.13
CA ASN A 223 -2.04 -4.31 -18.92
C ASN A 223 -2.87 -3.03 -19.13
N PRO A 224 -2.31 -1.94 -19.69
CA PRO A 224 -3.00 -0.67 -19.82
C PRO A 224 -4.33 -0.74 -20.58
N THR A 225 -4.47 -1.66 -21.54
CA THR A 225 -5.70 -1.80 -22.32
C THR A 225 -6.81 -2.54 -21.56
N GLY A 226 -6.44 -3.38 -20.58
CA GLY A 226 -7.37 -4.29 -19.93
C GLY A 226 -7.85 -5.46 -20.81
N VAL A 227 -7.35 -5.61 -22.05
CA VAL A 227 -7.57 -6.78 -22.91
C VAL A 227 -6.69 -7.93 -22.43
N GLU A 228 -7.23 -9.15 -22.33
CA GLU A 228 -6.43 -10.32 -21.93
C GLU A 228 -5.50 -10.78 -23.06
N VAL A 229 -4.37 -11.39 -22.68
CA VAL A 229 -3.49 -12.11 -23.62
C VAL A 229 -4.25 -13.26 -24.27
N ARG A 230 -4.13 -13.42 -25.59
CA ARG A 230 -4.68 -14.56 -26.32
C ARG A 230 -4.06 -15.87 -25.84
N ARG A 231 -4.88 -16.90 -25.59
CA ARG A 231 -4.46 -18.20 -25.00
C ARG A 231 -4.71 -19.41 -25.93
N THR A 232 -5.17 -19.15 -27.14
CA THR A 232 -5.60 -20.12 -28.14
C THR A 232 -4.44 -20.85 -28.80
N SER A 233 -3.33 -20.16 -29.05
CA SER A 233 -2.08 -20.75 -29.55
C SER A 233 -0.86 -20.05 -28.94
N LYS A 234 0.30 -20.72 -29.00
CA LYS A 234 1.58 -20.11 -28.58
C LYS A 234 1.94 -18.91 -29.46
N GLU A 235 1.69 -19.01 -30.77
CA GLU A 235 1.98 -17.94 -31.72
C GLU A 235 1.20 -16.65 -31.41
N GLU A 236 -0.09 -16.74 -31.11
CA GLU A 236 -0.89 -15.56 -30.74
C GLU A 236 -0.49 -15.00 -29.38
N ALA A 237 -0.15 -15.86 -28.42
CA ALA A 237 0.35 -15.43 -27.12
C ALA A 237 1.69 -14.68 -27.24
N GLU A 238 2.60 -15.17 -28.08
CA GLU A 238 3.88 -14.52 -28.38
C GLU A 238 3.68 -13.15 -29.01
N ARG A 239 2.67 -12.97 -29.88
CA ARG A 239 2.33 -11.65 -30.45
C ARG A 239 1.82 -10.63 -29.42
N ASP A 240 1.24 -11.07 -28.31
CA ASP A 240 0.75 -10.18 -27.25
C ASP A 240 1.79 -9.94 -26.13
N THR A 241 2.83 -10.78 -26.04
CA THR A 241 3.71 -10.83 -24.86
C THR A 241 5.19 -10.79 -25.19
N LEU A 242 5.99 -10.57 -24.16
CA LEU A 242 7.41 -10.83 -24.11
C LEU A 242 7.69 -11.64 -22.83
N PRO A 243 8.74 -12.50 -22.78
CA PRO A 243 9.11 -13.17 -21.54
C PRO A 243 9.52 -12.13 -20.49
N PHE A 244 9.18 -12.38 -19.21
CA PHE A 244 9.50 -11.45 -18.13
C PHE A 244 11.00 -11.16 -18.03
N TRP A 245 11.84 -12.20 -18.06
CA TRP A 245 13.27 -12.09 -18.29
C TRP A 245 13.62 -12.15 -19.79
N PRO A 246 14.52 -11.29 -20.30
CA PRO A 246 15.20 -10.19 -19.61
C PRO A 246 14.43 -8.86 -19.68
N TYR A 247 13.40 -8.75 -20.53
CA TYR A 247 12.80 -7.48 -20.95
C TYR A 247 12.28 -6.63 -19.77
N PHE A 248 11.41 -7.21 -18.95
CA PHE A 248 10.81 -6.48 -17.84
C PHE A 248 11.74 -6.41 -16.64
N VAL A 249 12.61 -7.40 -16.43
CA VAL A 249 13.63 -7.34 -15.36
C VAL A 249 14.60 -6.18 -15.59
N ILE A 250 15.07 -5.95 -16.81
CA ILE A 250 15.95 -4.82 -17.12
C ILE A 250 15.21 -3.49 -16.91
N LYS A 251 13.97 -3.39 -17.39
CA LYS A 251 13.11 -2.21 -17.19
C LYS A 251 12.90 -1.91 -15.70
N ASP A 252 12.62 -2.93 -14.92
CA ASP A 252 12.38 -2.85 -13.48
C ASP A 252 13.64 -2.42 -12.72
N LEU A 253 14.80 -3.01 -13.03
CA LEU A 253 16.07 -2.63 -12.42
C LEU A 253 16.49 -1.20 -12.80
N PHE A 254 16.26 -0.80 -14.06
CA PHE A 254 16.52 0.57 -14.49
C PHE A 254 15.64 1.56 -13.71
N ALA A 255 14.34 1.31 -13.64
CA ALA A 255 13.41 2.19 -12.93
C ALA A 255 13.72 2.24 -11.42
N LEU A 256 14.04 1.10 -10.82
CA LEU A 256 14.49 1.02 -9.43
C LEU A 256 15.75 1.86 -9.21
N ALA A 257 16.76 1.77 -10.10
CA ALA A 257 17.96 2.58 -9.98
C ALA A 257 17.66 4.09 -9.99
N VAL A 258 16.76 4.56 -10.87
CA VAL A 258 16.34 5.97 -10.91
C VAL A 258 15.63 6.38 -9.61
N ILE A 259 14.72 5.55 -9.10
CA ILE A 259 14.02 5.80 -7.83
C ILE A 259 15.01 5.83 -6.66
N LEU A 260 16.00 4.94 -6.67
CA LEU A 260 17.03 4.89 -5.63
C LEU A 260 17.92 6.13 -5.63
N VAL A 261 18.24 6.72 -6.80
CA VAL A 261 18.95 8.01 -6.83
C VAL A 261 18.19 9.08 -6.06
N VAL A 262 16.87 9.19 -6.27
CA VAL A 262 16.03 10.15 -5.55
C VAL A 262 15.93 9.79 -4.06
N PHE A 263 15.70 8.51 -3.75
CA PHE A 263 15.59 8.03 -2.37
C PHE A 263 16.87 8.31 -1.56
N PHE A 264 18.05 7.98 -2.11
CA PHE A 264 19.32 8.25 -1.45
C PHE A 264 19.64 9.75 -1.40
N ALA A 265 19.16 10.56 -2.35
CA ALA A 265 19.26 12.02 -2.22
C ALA A 265 18.42 12.54 -1.04
N VAL A 266 17.20 12.03 -0.83
CA VAL A 266 16.38 12.38 0.35
C VAL A 266 17.08 11.95 1.63
N VAL A 267 17.54 10.70 1.72
CA VAL A 267 18.22 10.17 2.91
C VAL A 267 19.54 10.88 3.18
N GLY A 268 20.30 11.23 2.14
CA GLY A 268 21.61 11.86 2.28
C GLY A 268 21.56 13.35 2.60
N PHE A 269 20.60 14.09 2.03
CA PHE A 269 20.59 15.55 2.10
C PHE A 269 19.42 16.15 2.90
N MET A 270 18.33 15.43 3.09
CA MET A 270 17.14 15.91 3.80
C MET A 270 16.38 14.80 4.58
N PRO A 271 17.08 13.97 5.39
CA PRO A 271 16.51 12.76 5.98
C PRO A 271 15.36 13.01 6.97
N ASN A 272 15.22 14.24 7.47
CA ASN A 272 14.22 14.63 8.46
C ASN A 272 13.02 15.36 7.84
N TYR A 273 13.00 15.60 6.52
CA TYR A 273 11.94 16.35 5.86
C TYR A 273 10.57 15.67 5.96
N LEU A 274 10.54 14.34 5.90
CA LEU A 274 9.30 13.54 5.97
C LEU A 274 8.94 13.10 7.40
N GLY A 275 9.73 13.51 8.40
CA GLY A 275 9.51 13.21 9.81
C GLY A 275 8.89 14.38 10.58
N HIS A 276 8.50 14.12 11.82
CA HIS A 276 7.98 15.15 12.72
C HIS A 276 9.05 15.55 13.75
N PRO A 277 9.40 16.85 13.88
CA PRO A 277 10.44 17.32 14.79
C PRO A 277 10.22 16.93 16.25
N ASP A 278 8.97 16.96 16.73
CA ASP A 278 8.65 16.62 18.12
C ASP A 278 9.01 15.18 18.51
N ASN A 279 9.21 14.27 17.54
CA ASN A 279 9.66 12.92 17.86
C ASN A 279 11.16 12.84 18.24
N TYR A 280 11.88 13.97 18.20
CA TYR A 280 13.18 14.14 18.84
C TYR A 280 13.10 14.67 20.28
N THR A 281 11.89 14.85 20.81
CA THR A 281 11.66 15.11 22.24
C THR A 281 11.19 13.81 22.90
N GLU A 282 11.77 13.47 24.04
CA GLU A 282 11.39 12.28 24.82
C GLU A 282 9.89 12.30 25.17
N ALA A 283 9.26 11.13 25.18
CA ALA A 283 7.86 10.98 25.54
C ALA A 283 7.58 11.55 26.94
N ASN A 284 6.63 12.49 27.02
CA ASN A 284 6.11 13.03 28.26
C ASN A 284 4.62 12.66 28.40
N PRO A 285 4.26 11.72 29.29
CA PRO A 285 2.89 11.26 29.44
C PRO A 285 1.94 12.32 30.01
N LEU A 286 2.47 13.45 30.52
CA LEU A 286 1.68 14.54 31.12
C LEU A 286 1.48 15.73 30.18
N VAL A 287 2.16 15.77 29.03
CA VAL A 287 2.14 16.92 28.12
C VAL A 287 2.03 16.47 26.67
N THR A 288 0.83 16.64 26.09
CA THR A 288 0.61 16.50 24.65
C THR A 288 1.19 17.71 23.90
N PRO A 289 1.99 17.51 22.84
CA PRO A 289 2.44 18.61 22.01
C PRO A 289 1.27 19.37 21.37
N ALA A 290 1.44 20.68 21.20
CA ALA A 290 0.41 21.55 20.62
C ALA A 290 0.09 21.20 19.14
N HIS A 291 1.07 20.64 18.42
CA HIS A 291 0.96 20.29 17.01
C HIS A 291 1.12 18.79 16.78
N ILE A 292 0.26 17.98 17.41
CA ILE A 292 0.21 16.54 17.16
C ILE A 292 -0.35 16.25 15.76
N VAL A 293 0.48 15.72 14.88
CA VAL A 293 0.12 15.36 13.50
C VAL A 293 0.64 13.94 13.21
N PRO A 294 -0.20 13.03 12.68
CA PRO A 294 0.27 11.70 12.26
C PRO A 294 1.30 11.78 11.14
N GLU A 295 1.99 10.67 10.90
CA GLU A 295 2.87 10.55 9.74
C GLU A 295 2.09 10.78 8.43
N TRP A 296 2.77 11.33 7.42
CA TRP A 296 2.10 11.84 6.21
C TRP A 296 1.25 10.79 5.48
N TYR A 297 1.66 9.52 5.54
CA TYR A 297 0.94 8.40 4.94
C TYR A 297 -0.33 8.02 5.73
N PHE A 298 -0.52 8.46 6.97
CA PHE A 298 -1.78 8.27 7.70
C PHE A 298 -2.74 9.47 7.61
N LEU A 299 -2.25 10.63 7.17
CA LEU A 299 -3.06 11.86 7.08
C LEU A 299 -4.39 11.74 6.34
N PRO A 300 -4.52 11.07 5.17
CA PRO A 300 -5.82 11.04 4.49
C PRO A 300 -6.89 10.32 5.31
N PHE A 301 -6.53 9.24 6.02
CA PHE A 301 -7.46 8.50 6.87
C PHE A 301 -7.72 9.24 8.19
N TYR A 302 -6.70 9.89 8.74
CA TYR A 302 -6.87 10.78 9.90
C TYR A 302 -7.80 11.97 9.60
N ALA A 303 -7.70 12.55 8.40
CA ALA A 303 -8.58 13.62 7.95
C ALA A 303 -10.05 13.15 7.90
N ILE A 304 -10.30 11.95 7.35
CA ILE A 304 -11.63 11.34 7.34
C ILE A 304 -12.14 11.12 8.77
N LEU A 305 -11.30 10.57 9.67
CA LEU A 305 -11.70 10.30 11.06
C LEU A 305 -12.20 11.57 11.77
N ARG A 306 -11.43 12.66 11.68
CA ARG A 306 -11.71 13.89 12.43
C ARG A 306 -12.72 14.82 11.75
N ALA A 307 -13.12 14.52 10.51
CA ALA A 307 -14.13 15.28 9.78
C ALA A 307 -15.53 15.13 10.38
N PHE A 308 -15.80 14.01 11.07
CA PHE A 308 -17.11 13.68 11.63
C PHE A 308 -17.21 14.08 13.10
N THR A 309 -17.48 15.37 13.36
CA THR A 309 -17.75 15.89 14.71
C THR A 309 -19.24 15.77 15.08
N ALA A 310 -19.57 16.05 16.35
CA ALA A 310 -20.95 16.00 16.85
C ALA A 310 -21.91 16.99 16.15
N ASP A 311 -21.37 18.02 15.49
CA ASP A 311 -22.16 19.04 14.78
C ASP A 311 -22.52 18.62 13.34
N VAL A 312 -21.95 17.51 12.83
CA VAL A 312 -22.18 17.06 11.46
C VAL A 312 -23.55 16.37 11.35
N TRP A 313 -24.36 16.79 10.39
CA TRP A 313 -25.76 16.34 10.28
C TRP A 313 -25.94 14.83 10.11
N VAL A 314 -25.05 14.17 9.34
CA VAL A 314 -25.12 12.71 9.19
C VAL A 314 -24.79 12.02 10.51
N VAL A 315 -23.90 12.58 11.33
CA VAL A 315 -23.56 12.06 12.66
C VAL A 315 -24.76 12.20 13.59
N ILE A 316 -25.37 13.37 13.66
CA ILE A 316 -26.59 13.62 14.47
C ILE A 316 -27.71 12.65 14.09
N LEU A 317 -27.93 12.44 12.79
CA LEU A 317 -28.94 11.51 12.29
C LEU A 317 -28.65 10.06 12.69
N VAL A 318 -27.41 9.60 12.50
CA VAL A 318 -27.03 8.21 12.84
C VAL A 318 -27.00 7.99 14.35
N GLU A 319 -26.57 8.96 15.14
CA GLU A 319 -26.64 8.91 16.61
C GLU A 319 -28.09 8.75 17.06
N TRP A 320 -29.02 9.56 16.53
CA TRP A 320 -30.44 9.44 16.83
C TRP A 320 -31.02 8.09 16.40
N LEU A 321 -30.74 7.63 15.18
CA LEU A 321 -31.22 6.34 14.66
C LEU A 321 -30.67 5.13 15.43
N SER A 322 -29.46 5.26 15.97
CA SER A 322 -28.79 4.21 16.73
C SER A 322 -29.09 4.28 18.24
N PHE A 323 -30.00 5.16 18.68
CA PHE A 323 -30.32 5.39 20.10
C PHE A 323 -29.09 5.78 20.93
N GLY A 324 -28.19 6.58 20.37
CA GLY A 324 -26.97 7.06 21.03
C GLY A 324 -25.82 6.05 21.04
N ILE A 325 -25.93 4.90 20.36
CA ILE A 325 -24.85 3.90 20.29
C ILE A 325 -23.70 4.38 19.41
N ILE A 326 -24.00 5.09 18.31
CA ILE A 326 -23.01 5.60 17.36
C ILE A 326 -22.91 7.11 17.54
N ASP A 327 -22.08 7.52 18.50
CA ASP A 327 -21.69 8.92 18.70
C ASP A 327 -20.65 9.36 17.65
N ALA A 328 -20.27 10.65 17.67
CA ALA A 328 -19.26 11.19 16.76
C ALA A 328 -17.90 10.45 16.84
N LYS A 329 -17.49 10.03 18.04
CA LYS A 329 -16.23 9.33 18.26
C LYS A 329 -16.24 7.98 17.52
N PHE A 330 -17.28 7.17 17.72
CA PHE A 330 -17.38 5.88 17.06
C PHE A 330 -17.69 6.03 15.57
N PHE A 331 -18.49 7.03 15.17
CA PHE A 331 -18.74 7.35 13.77
C PHE A 331 -17.44 7.64 13.01
N GLY A 332 -16.55 8.49 13.57
CA GLY A 332 -15.24 8.79 12.98
C GLY A 332 -14.38 7.54 12.79
N VAL A 333 -14.40 6.62 13.77
CA VAL A 333 -13.72 5.31 13.66
C VAL A 333 -14.31 4.46 12.54
N ILE A 334 -15.65 4.35 12.46
CA ILE A 334 -16.34 3.65 11.38
C ILE A 334 -15.99 4.26 10.03
N ALA A 335 -15.96 5.58 9.92
CA ALA A 335 -15.63 6.26 8.67
C ALA A 335 -14.18 6.00 8.24
N MET A 336 -13.23 6.05 9.17
CA MET A 336 -11.82 5.79 8.86
C MET A 336 -11.59 4.36 8.35
N PHE A 337 -12.08 3.34 9.07
CA PHE A 337 -11.94 1.95 8.64
C PHE A 337 -12.85 1.63 7.44
N GLY A 338 -14.03 2.26 7.39
CA GLY A 338 -14.97 2.18 6.28
C GLY A 338 -14.38 2.69 4.98
N ALA A 339 -13.57 3.75 5.01
CA ALA A 339 -12.87 4.28 3.83
C ALA A 339 -11.94 3.23 3.20
N ILE A 340 -11.23 2.44 4.01
CA ILE A 340 -10.37 1.34 3.55
C ILE A 340 -11.23 0.14 3.11
N LEU A 341 -12.33 -0.14 3.80
CA LEU A 341 -13.23 -1.23 3.47
C LEU A 341 -13.91 -1.03 2.11
N VAL A 342 -14.42 0.16 1.81
CA VAL A 342 -15.06 0.41 0.50
C VAL A 342 -14.06 0.31 -0.66
N MET A 343 -12.79 0.68 -0.43
CA MET A 343 -11.72 0.43 -1.38
C MET A 343 -11.42 -1.07 -1.52
N THR A 344 -11.46 -1.84 -0.41
CA THR A 344 -11.34 -3.31 -0.46
C THR A 344 -12.47 -3.94 -1.28
N LEU A 345 -13.68 -3.40 -1.17
CA LEU A 345 -14.88 -3.89 -1.85
C LEU A 345 -15.02 -3.41 -3.31
N VAL A 346 -14.07 -2.64 -3.83
CA VAL A 346 -14.15 -2.10 -5.20
C VAL A 346 -14.40 -3.14 -6.32
N PRO A 347 -13.95 -4.42 -6.24
CA PRO A 347 -14.31 -5.43 -7.25
C PRO A 347 -15.80 -5.69 -7.40
N TRP A 348 -16.58 -5.45 -6.36
CA TRP A 348 -18.03 -5.66 -6.34
C TRP A 348 -18.83 -4.37 -6.47
N LEU A 349 -18.19 -3.22 -6.27
CA LEU A 349 -18.82 -1.90 -6.41
C LEU A 349 -18.71 -1.36 -7.84
N ASP A 350 -17.62 -1.64 -8.57
CA ASP A 350 -17.53 -1.25 -9.97
C ASP A 350 -18.26 -2.25 -10.87
N THR A 351 -19.47 -1.87 -11.28
CA THR A 351 -20.36 -2.69 -12.10
C THR A 351 -20.03 -2.64 -13.60
N SER A 352 -19.08 -1.81 -14.05
CA SER A 352 -18.73 -1.70 -15.46
C SER A 352 -17.99 -2.95 -15.95
N ARG A 353 -18.40 -3.45 -17.12
CA ARG A 353 -17.75 -4.57 -17.80
C ARG A 353 -16.43 -4.20 -18.46
N VAL A 354 -16.18 -2.91 -18.70
CA VAL A 354 -14.92 -2.43 -19.27
C VAL A 354 -13.87 -2.39 -18.18
N ARG A 355 -12.76 -3.09 -18.41
CA ARG A 355 -11.70 -3.24 -17.40
C ARG A 355 -10.91 -1.97 -17.21
N SER A 356 -10.24 -1.50 -18.26
CA SER A 356 -9.36 -0.33 -18.15
C SER A 356 -10.16 0.97 -18.15
N GLY A 357 -9.84 1.86 -17.21
CA GLY A 357 -10.31 3.24 -17.19
C GLY A 357 -9.89 4.05 -18.40
N GLN A 358 -8.90 3.58 -19.20
CA GLN A 358 -8.50 4.24 -20.44
C GLN A 358 -9.64 4.35 -21.47
N TYR A 359 -10.65 3.48 -21.42
CA TYR A 359 -11.78 3.48 -22.36
C TYR A 359 -13.10 3.88 -21.70
N ARG A 360 -13.01 4.55 -20.56
CA ARG A 360 -14.15 4.95 -19.75
C ARG A 360 -14.14 6.47 -19.56
N PRO A 361 -14.74 7.25 -20.49
CA PRO A 361 -14.62 8.72 -20.51
C PRO A 361 -15.09 9.42 -19.24
N LEU A 362 -16.21 8.98 -18.67
CA LEU A 362 -16.76 9.56 -17.45
C LEU A 362 -15.97 9.12 -16.23
N PHE A 363 -15.60 7.83 -16.17
CA PHE A 363 -14.76 7.29 -15.11
C PHE A 363 -13.46 8.06 -14.95
N LYS A 364 -12.78 8.45 -16.04
CA LYS A 364 -11.52 9.20 -15.96
C LYS A 364 -11.66 10.48 -15.11
N TRP A 365 -12.72 11.25 -15.31
CA TRP A 365 -12.95 12.49 -14.56
C TRP A 365 -13.13 12.21 -13.06
N TRP A 366 -13.97 11.24 -12.71
CA TRP A 366 -14.21 10.86 -11.32
C TRP A 366 -12.97 10.22 -10.66
N PHE A 367 -12.21 9.42 -11.42
CA PHE A 367 -10.96 8.84 -10.93
C PHE A 367 -9.91 9.93 -10.63
N TRP A 368 -9.73 10.89 -11.54
CA TRP A 368 -8.76 11.96 -11.29
C TRP A 368 -9.20 12.88 -10.15
N LEU A 369 -10.51 13.10 -10.00
CA LEU A 369 -11.03 13.78 -8.83
C LEU A 369 -10.78 12.98 -7.55
N LEU A 370 -10.82 11.64 -7.57
CA LEU A 370 -10.40 10.80 -6.42
C LEU A 370 -8.92 10.93 -6.11
N ALA A 371 -8.06 10.94 -7.13
CA ALA A 371 -6.63 11.14 -6.92
C ALA A 371 -6.32 12.53 -6.31
N VAL A 372 -7.00 13.58 -6.78
CA VAL A 372 -6.91 14.93 -6.21
C VAL A 372 -7.47 14.95 -4.78
N ASP A 373 -8.62 14.33 -4.55
CA ASP A 373 -9.25 14.23 -3.24
C ASP A 373 -8.34 13.55 -2.21
N PHE A 374 -7.67 12.46 -2.59
CA PHE A 374 -6.70 11.81 -1.71
C PHE A 374 -5.55 12.74 -1.31
N VAL A 375 -5.02 13.54 -2.25
CA VAL A 375 -3.98 14.56 -1.96
C VAL A 375 -4.53 15.68 -1.08
N VAL A 376 -5.76 16.12 -1.32
CA VAL A 376 -6.44 17.14 -0.50
C VAL A 376 -6.69 16.62 0.91
N LEU A 377 -7.10 15.35 1.07
CA LEU A 377 -7.27 14.69 2.37
C LEU A 377 -5.92 14.57 3.10
N THR A 378 -4.84 14.21 2.41
CA THR A 378 -3.49 14.24 2.98
C THR A 378 -3.11 15.65 3.46
N TRP A 379 -3.31 16.67 2.62
CA TRP A 379 -2.99 18.06 2.98
C TRP A 379 -3.83 18.56 4.15
N VAL A 380 -5.16 18.42 4.07
CA VAL A 380 -6.08 18.91 5.10
C VAL A 380 -5.89 18.15 6.41
N GLY A 381 -5.42 16.90 6.38
CA GLY A 381 -5.03 16.14 7.57
C GLY A 381 -3.92 16.82 8.38
N ALA A 382 -3.02 17.57 7.73
CA ALA A 382 -1.97 18.34 8.40
C ALA A 382 -2.41 19.76 8.84
N MET A 383 -3.61 20.20 8.46
CA MET A 383 -4.11 21.54 8.79
C MET A 383 -4.81 21.57 10.16
N PRO A 384 -5.04 22.75 10.76
CA PRO A 384 -5.85 22.90 11.97
C PRO A 384 -7.30 22.43 11.83
N THR A 385 -7.99 22.19 12.94
CA THR A 385 -9.42 21.79 12.97
C THR A 385 -10.38 22.97 13.05
N GLU A 386 -9.96 24.14 12.60
CA GLU A 386 -10.70 25.40 12.66
C GLU A 386 -10.77 26.08 11.28
N GLY A 387 -11.64 27.08 11.14
CA GLY A 387 -11.83 27.78 9.87
C GLY A 387 -12.41 26.88 8.77
N ILE A 388 -11.82 26.93 7.58
CA ILE A 388 -12.31 26.22 6.37
C ILE A 388 -11.94 24.72 6.33
N TYR A 389 -10.90 24.30 7.05
CA TYR A 389 -10.34 22.96 6.91
C TYR A 389 -11.31 21.82 7.30
N PRO A 390 -12.11 21.90 8.37
CA PRO A 390 -13.11 20.86 8.67
C PRO A 390 -14.12 20.65 7.54
N LEU A 391 -14.53 21.73 6.86
CA LEU A 391 -15.45 21.64 5.73
C LEU A 391 -14.79 20.96 4.53
N ILE A 392 -13.52 21.26 4.24
CA ILE A 392 -12.75 20.59 3.18
C ILE A 392 -12.59 19.10 3.49
N ALA A 393 -12.24 18.75 4.74
CA ALA A 393 -12.10 17.36 5.16
C ALA A 393 -13.44 16.59 5.04
N LEU A 394 -14.55 17.21 5.43
CA LEU A 394 -15.88 16.62 5.31
C LEU A 394 -16.30 16.46 3.84
N ALA A 395 -16.04 17.45 2.99
CA ALA A 395 -16.30 17.36 1.55
C ALA A 395 -15.47 16.25 0.90
N GLY A 396 -14.19 16.13 1.26
CA GLY A 396 -13.33 15.07 0.75
C GLY A 396 -13.75 13.68 1.23
N ALA A 397 -14.05 13.53 2.52
CA ALA A 397 -14.60 12.28 3.05
C ALA A 397 -15.91 11.89 2.34
N ALA A 398 -16.81 12.86 2.11
CA ALA A 398 -18.04 12.62 1.37
C ALA A 398 -17.77 12.17 -0.08
N TYR A 399 -16.81 12.82 -0.76
CA TYR A 399 -16.43 12.44 -2.11
C TYR A 399 -15.82 11.04 -2.17
N TRP A 400 -14.92 10.70 -1.25
CA TRP A 400 -14.32 9.36 -1.13
C TRP A 400 -15.41 8.28 -1.07
N PHE A 401 -16.37 8.40 -0.16
CA PHE A 401 -17.45 7.43 -0.04
C PHE A 401 -18.39 7.45 -1.24
N ALA A 402 -18.72 8.63 -1.78
CA ALA A 402 -19.55 8.75 -2.97
C ALA A 402 -18.90 8.05 -4.17
N TYR A 403 -17.58 8.19 -4.36
CA TYR A 403 -16.85 7.54 -5.45
C TYR A 403 -17.08 6.03 -5.45
N PHE A 404 -16.79 5.37 -4.33
CA PHE A 404 -16.89 3.91 -4.24
C PHE A 404 -18.33 3.41 -4.16
N LEU A 405 -19.19 4.03 -3.35
CA LEU A 405 -20.51 3.49 -3.03
C LEU A 405 -21.62 3.95 -4.00
N ILE A 406 -21.41 5.02 -4.75
CA ILE A 406 -22.45 5.63 -5.60
C ILE A 406 -21.96 5.74 -7.04
N ILE A 407 -20.86 6.44 -7.26
CA ILE A 407 -20.39 6.80 -8.60
C ILE A 407 -19.97 5.55 -9.38
N LEU A 408 -19.13 4.68 -8.82
CA LEU A 408 -18.70 3.46 -9.50
C LEU A 408 -19.87 2.51 -9.87
N PRO A 409 -20.81 2.20 -8.95
CA PRO A 409 -21.99 1.41 -9.31
C PRO A 409 -22.86 2.03 -10.40
N LEU A 410 -23.03 3.35 -10.39
CA LEU A 410 -23.83 4.06 -11.40
C LEU A 410 -23.13 4.13 -12.75
N LEU A 411 -21.81 4.37 -12.77
CA LEU A 411 -21.03 4.45 -14.01
C LEU A 411 -21.13 3.17 -14.84
N GLY A 412 -21.19 1.99 -14.22
CA GLY A 412 -21.38 0.75 -14.99
C GLY A 412 -22.73 0.63 -15.70
N ILE A 413 -23.70 1.49 -15.37
CA ILE A 413 -25.04 1.54 -16.00
C ILE A 413 -25.12 2.69 -17.02
N ILE A 414 -24.59 3.86 -16.68
CA ILE A 414 -24.81 5.11 -17.46
C ILE A 414 -23.70 5.42 -18.47
N GLU A 415 -22.48 4.92 -18.23
CA GLU A 415 -21.34 5.27 -19.06
C GLU A 415 -21.42 4.56 -20.42
N LYS A 416 -21.13 5.31 -21.49
CA LYS A 416 -20.88 4.76 -22.82
C LYS A 416 -19.36 4.62 -23.00
N PRO A 417 -18.79 3.40 -22.96
CA PRO A 417 -17.35 3.23 -23.10
C PRO A 417 -16.87 3.45 -24.53
N ASP A 418 -15.59 3.82 -24.66
CA ASP A 418 -14.90 3.91 -25.93
C ASP A 418 -14.54 2.49 -26.44
N PRO A 419 -14.33 2.31 -27.77
CA PRO A 419 -13.82 1.06 -28.31
C PRO A 419 -12.45 0.71 -27.74
N MET A 420 -12.29 -0.54 -27.31
CA MET A 420 -10.99 -1.12 -26.92
C MET A 420 -10.30 -1.71 -28.17
N PRO A 421 -8.96 -1.76 -28.19
CA PRO A 421 -8.23 -2.53 -29.19
C PRO A 421 -8.66 -4.00 -29.15
N GLN A 422 -8.57 -4.70 -30.29
CA GLN A 422 -8.93 -6.12 -30.34
C GLN A 422 -7.88 -6.98 -29.65
N THR A 423 -6.61 -6.60 -29.75
CA THR A 423 -5.47 -7.32 -29.18
C THR A 423 -4.47 -6.37 -28.51
N ILE A 424 -3.57 -6.94 -27.71
CA ILE A 424 -2.45 -6.20 -27.12
C ILE A 424 -1.43 -5.81 -28.20
N GLU A 425 -1.25 -6.68 -29.20
CA GLU A 425 -0.46 -6.43 -30.41
C GLU A 425 -0.92 -5.15 -31.15
N ASP A 426 -2.23 -4.97 -31.36
CA ASP A 426 -2.77 -3.78 -32.05
C ASP A 426 -2.46 -2.49 -31.29
N ASP A 427 -2.63 -2.50 -29.96
CA ASP A 427 -2.30 -1.36 -29.09
C ASP A 427 -0.81 -1.02 -29.13
N PHE A 428 0.04 -2.05 -29.09
CA PHE A 428 1.49 -1.89 -29.15
C PHE A 428 1.92 -1.30 -30.50
N ASN A 429 1.43 -1.85 -31.61
CA ASN A 429 1.74 -1.40 -32.97
C ASN A 429 1.22 0.02 -33.23
N ALA A 430 0.07 0.39 -32.66
CA ALA A 430 -0.47 1.75 -32.79
C ALA A 430 0.41 2.81 -32.11
N HIS A 431 1.11 2.46 -31.02
CA HIS A 431 1.99 3.38 -30.30
C HIS A 431 3.42 3.41 -30.82
N TYR A 432 3.98 2.26 -31.21
CA TYR A 432 5.41 2.12 -31.54
C TYR A 432 5.70 1.80 -33.02
N GLY A 433 4.65 1.62 -33.83
CA GLY A 433 4.76 1.10 -35.20
C GLY A 433 4.84 -0.43 -35.23
N PRO A 434 4.51 -1.07 -36.36
CA PRO A 434 4.68 -2.51 -36.51
C PRO A 434 6.16 -2.89 -36.38
N GLU A 435 6.45 -3.99 -35.67
CA GLU A 435 7.78 -4.60 -35.72
C GLU A 435 8.11 -4.94 -37.18
N THR A 436 9.02 -4.18 -37.80
CA THR A 436 9.68 -4.63 -39.02
C THR A 436 10.64 -5.74 -38.62
N HIS A 437 10.18 -6.99 -38.56
CA HIS A 437 11.11 -8.10 -38.59
C HIS A 437 11.97 -7.94 -39.84
N PRO A 438 13.31 -7.81 -39.73
CA PRO A 438 14.16 -8.05 -40.88
C PRO A 438 13.86 -9.49 -41.30
N ALA A 439 13.39 -9.69 -42.53
CA ALA A 439 13.35 -11.02 -43.10
C ALA A 439 14.80 -11.52 -43.17
N GLU A 440 15.16 -12.48 -42.32
CA GLU A 440 16.35 -13.31 -42.49
C GLU A 440 15.96 -14.67 -43.08
#